data_AF-A0A1I7XT48-F1
#
_entry.id   AF-A0A1I7XT48-F1
#
_cell.length_a   1.000
_cell.length_b   1.000
_cell.length_c   1.000
_cell.angle_alpha   90.00
_cell.angle_beta   90.00
_cell.angle_gamma   90.00
#
_symmetry.space_group_name_H-M   'P 1'
#
loop_
_entity.id
_entity.type
_entity.pdbx_description
1 polymer ?
#
loop_
_entity_poly.entity_id
_entity_poly.type
_entity_poly.pdbx_seq_one_letter_code
_entity_poly.pdbx_strand_id
1 'polypeptide(L)'
;MLTRRNTVDNGSANWISVGDVKLKFVKNYVDLPSLKLKNAIHFSACSYSGPIALAYSHSTTSWFISIWMSSGLSLKERIEVPDVFTVEWTKGHRLLVIDRRGNSFLYSSLGELVSNFHFSSNIREVRDVRVFTTTHDSGVAVLDDQMRVFIVNSVNEPIVWSMHNR
;
A
#
# COMPACT_ATOMS: atom_id res chain seq x y z
N MET A 1 -17.34 -32.25 -14.80
CA MET A 1 -18.80 -32.12 -14.89
C MET A 1 -19.19 -30.83 -14.17
N LEU A 2 -19.70 -29.85 -14.92
CA LEU A 2 -20.14 -28.54 -14.41
C LEU A 2 -21.32 -28.72 -13.45
N THR A 3 -21.30 -28.00 -12.33
CA THR A 3 -22.55 -27.66 -11.63
C THR A 3 -22.58 -26.16 -11.37
N ARG A 4 -23.02 -25.41 -12.40
CA ARG A 4 -23.52 -24.03 -12.27
C ARG A 4 -24.75 -24.08 -11.36
N ARG A 5 -24.69 -23.48 -10.18
CA ARG A 5 -25.90 -22.99 -9.50
C ARG A 5 -26.10 -21.54 -9.89
N ASN A 6 -26.91 -21.35 -10.94
CA ASN A 6 -27.59 -20.09 -11.20
C ASN A 6 -28.63 -19.89 -10.10
N THR A 7 -28.36 -19.01 -9.15
CA THR A 7 -29.44 -18.30 -8.45
C THR A 7 -29.74 -17.06 -9.26
N VAL A 8 -30.87 -17.11 -9.98
CA VAL A 8 -31.48 -15.99 -10.66
C VAL A 8 -31.92 -15.01 -9.58
N ASP A 9 -31.17 -13.95 -9.38
CA ASP A 9 -31.60 -12.82 -8.55
C ASP A 9 -32.52 -11.95 -9.42
N ASN A 10 -33.81 -11.91 -9.06
CA ASN A 10 -34.86 -11.22 -9.81
C ASN A 10 -34.51 -9.72 -9.91
N GLY A 11 -34.13 -9.29 -11.12
CA GLY A 11 -33.56 -7.96 -11.43
C GLY A 11 -34.48 -6.74 -11.28
N SER A 12 -35.60 -6.83 -10.56
CA SER A 12 -36.59 -5.75 -10.43
C SER A 12 -36.87 -5.27 -8.99
N ALA A 13 -36.28 -5.87 -7.95
CA ALA A 13 -36.79 -5.69 -6.59
C ALA A 13 -36.15 -4.59 -5.70
N ASN A 14 -35.04 -3.93 -6.07
CA ASN A 14 -34.26 -3.11 -5.13
C ASN A 14 -33.97 -1.65 -5.56
N TRP A 15 -34.81 -1.05 -6.40
CA TRP A 15 -34.71 0.38 -6.75
C TRP A 15 -35.72 1.19 -5.93
N ILE A 16 -35.26 2.20 -5.18
CA ILE A 16 -36.08 3.12 -4.40
C ILE A 16 -36.03 4.50 -5.07
N SER A 17 -37.17 5.15 -5.22
CA SER A 17 -37.23 6.52 -5.77
C SER A 17 -37.07 7.54 -4.65
N VAL A 18 -36.18 8.51 -4.82
CA VAL A 18 -35.95 9.63 -3.90
C VAL A 18 -35.97 10.91 -4.74
N GLY A 19 -37.10 11.62 -4.75
CA GLY A 19 -37.31 12.71 -5.70
C GLY A 19 -37.26 12.21 -7.14
N ASP A 20 -36.48 12.88 -7.99
CA ASP A 20 -36.32 12.56 -9.42
C ASP A 20 -35.25 11.49 -9.71
N VAL A 21 -34.61 10.92 -8.68
CA VAL A 21 -33.56 9.89 -8.84
C VAL A 21 -33.97 8.54 -8.28
N LYS A 22 -33.48 7.47 -8.92
CA LYS A 22 -33.63 6.08 -8.47
C LYS A 22 -32.33 5.60 -7.85
N LEU A 23 -32.39 5.14 -6.62
CA LEU A 23 -31.26 4.60 -5.87
C LEU A 23 -31.41 3.08 -5.78
N LYS A 24 -30.33 2.34 -6.05
CA LYS A 24 -30.27 0.89 -5.78
C LYS A 24 -29.42 0.65 -4.55
N PHE A 25 -29.99 -0.01 -3.56
CA PHE A 25 -29.18 -0.52 -2.46
C PHE A 25 -28.49 -1.82 -2.93
N VAL A 26 -27.16 -1.76 -3.10
CA VAL A 26 -26.35 -2.92 -3.43
C VAL A 26 -25.51 -3.26 -2.21
N LYS A 27 -25.81 -4.38 -1.56
CA LYS A 27 -24.89 -4.95 -0.56
C LYS A 27 -23.73 -5.58 -1.34
N ASN A 28 -22.58 -4.92 -1.35
CA ASN A 28 -21.40 -5.41 -2.06
C ASN A 28 -20.71 -6.59 -1.35
N TYR A 29 -21.07 -6.88 -0.09
CA TYR A 29 -20.35 -7.80 0.80
C TYR A 29 -21.27 -8.80 1.49
N VAL A 30 -22.20 -9.43 0.75
CA VAL A 30 -23.15 -10.41 1.32
C VAL A 30 -22.48 -11.77 1.56
N ASP A 31 -21.54 -12.15 0.69
CA ASP A 31 -20.89 -13.46 0.68
C ASP A 31 -19.36 -13.34 0.72
N LEU A 32 -18.84 -12.48 1.60
CA LEU A 32 -17.40 -12.46 1.82
C LEU A 32 -16.98 -13.76 2.54
N PRO A 33 -16.02 -14.54 2.00
CA PRO A 33 -15.41 -15.61 2.78
C PRO A 33 -14.81 -15.01 4.06
N SER A 34 -14.74 -15.79 5.14
CA SER A 34 -14.17 -15.31 6.41
C SER A 34 -12.78 -14.71 6.14
N LEU A 35 -12.69 -13.37 6.19
CA LEU A 35 -11.46 -12.66 5.87
C LEU A 35 -10.50 -12.88 7.04
N LYS A 36 -9.66 -13.92 6.97
CA LYS A 36 -8.68 -14.26 8.02
C LYS A 36 -7.46 -13.35 7.91
N LEU A 37 -7.67 -12.04 8.00
CA LEU A 37 -6.58 -11.07 8.12
C LEU A 37 -6.13 -11.08 9.57
N LYS A 38 -4.98 -11.69 9.84
CA LYS A 38 -4.40 -11.70 11.20
C LYS A 38 -3.69 -10.39 11.54
N ASN A 39 -3.26 -9.64 10.53
CA ASN A 39 -2.46 -8.42 10.69
C ASN A 39 -3.05 -7.27 9.87
N ALA A 40 -2.62 -6.05 10.21
CA ALA A 40 -3.02 -4.84 9.49
C ALA A 40 -2.73 -4.96 7.99
N ILE A 41 -3.67 -4.54 7.16
CA ILE A 41 -3.42 -4.32 5.74
C ILE A 41 -2.92 -2.89 5.60
N HIS A 42 -1.80 -2.71 4.91
CA HIS A 42 -1.46 -1.38 4.40
C HIS A 42 -2.08 -1.21 3.01
N PHE A 43 -2.69 -0.06 2.80
CA PHE A 43 -3.31 0.33 1.54
C PHE A 43 -2.73 1.68 1.15
N SER A 44 -2.29 1.79 -0.10
CA SER A 44 -1.91 3.08 -0.67
C SER A 44 -2.38 3.15 -2.11
N ALA A 45 -3.00 4.28 -2.46
CA ALA A 45 -3.47 4.58 -3.80
C ALA A 45 -2.51 5.57 -4.46
N CYS A 46 -2.04 5.25 -5.66
CA CYS A 46 -1.15 6.13 -6.40
C CYS A 46 -1.88 7.39 -6.82
N SER A 47 -1.17 8.52 -6.80
CA SER A 47 -1.70 9.77 -7.35
C SER A 47 -2.03 9.63 -8.85
N TYR A 48 -2.83 10.56 -9.37
CA TYR A 48 -3.17 10.67 -10.80
C TYR A 48 -3.82 9.41 -11.42
N SER A 49 -4.67 8.73 -10.66
CA SER A 49 -5.36 7.49 -11.09
C SER A 49 -4.41 6.33 -11.40
N GLY A 50 -3.21 6.33 -10.79
CA GLY A 50 -2.27 5.22 -10.88
C GLY A 50 -2.75 3.96 -10.13
N PRO A 51 -1.86 2.96 -10.00
CA PRO A 51 -2.20 1.71 -9.34
C PRO A 51 -2.50 1.85 -7.84
N ILE A 52 -3.10 0.82 -7.29
CA ILE A 52 -3.37 0.62 -5.87
C ILE A 52 -2.43 -0.47 -5.38
N ALA A 53 -1.78 -0.24 -4.25
CA ALA A 53 -0.96 -1.23 -3.55
C ALA A 53 -1.68 -1.72 -2.30
N LEU A 54 -1.68 -3.03 -2.12
CA LEU A 54 -2.17 -3.72 -0.94
C LEU A 54 -1.05 -4.54 -0.35
N ALA A 55 -0.62 -4.21 0.87
CA ALA A 55 0.29 -5.04 1.65
C ALA A 55 -0.51 -5.80 2.70
N TYR A 56 -0.34 -7.11 2.73
CA TYR A 56 -1.04 -8.00 3.64
C TYR A 56 -0.08 -9.06 4.15
N SER A 57 -0.40 -9.64 5.30
CA SER A 57 0.43 -10.67 5.89
C SER A 57 -0.36 -11.75 6.59
N HIS A 58 0.22 -12.96 6.58
CA HIS A 58 -0.23 -14.11 7.36
C HIS A 58 0.58 -14.31 8.64
N SER A 59 1.67 -13.55 8.85
CA SER A 59 2.55 -13.61 10.03
C SER A 59 3.01 -12.20 10.44
N THR A 60 3.83 -12.05 11.47
CA THR A 60 4.34 -10.71 11.81
C THR A 60 5.42 -10.24 10.86
N THR A 61 6.16 -11.16 10.22
CA THR A 61 7.41 -10.86 9.51
C THR A 61 7.38 -11.13 8.01
N SER A 62 6.44 -11.94 7.52
CA SER A 62 6.35 -12.30 6.09
C SER A 62 5.17 -11.58 5.46
N TRP A 63 5.46 -10.54 4.70
CA TRP A 63 4.45 -9.72 4.05
C TRP A 63 4.42 -9.97 2.55
N PHE A 64 3.26 -9.72 1.97
CA PHE A 64 3.02 -9.82 0.55
C PHE A 64 2.41 -8.51 0.06
N ILE A 65 2.87 -8.04 -1.09
CA ILE A 65 2.29 -6.88 -1.77
C ILE A 65 1.65 -7.33 -3.07
N SER A 66 0.43 -6.86 -3.31
CA SER A 66 -0.23 -6.95 -4.61
C SER A 66 -0.54 -5.55 -5.14
N ILE A 67 -0.34 -5.36 -6.44
CA ILE A 67 -0.55 -4.10 -7.14
C ILE A 67 -1.67 -4.30 -8.17
N TRP A 68 -2.65 -3.43 -8.11
CA TRP A 68 -3.88 -3.49 -8.90
C TRP A 68 -4.11 -2.16 -9.60
N MET A 69 -4.63 -2.18 -10.82
CA MET A 69 -5.23 -0.98 -11.42
C MET A 69 -6.53 -0.64 -10.70
N SER A 70 -6.95 0.62 -10.78
CA SER A 70 -8.27 1.08 -10.29
C SER A 70 -9.44 0.35 -10.97
N SER A 71 -9.23 -0.23 -12.16
CA SER A 71 -10.19 -1.09 -12.85
C SER A 71 -10.36 -2.49 -12.23
N GLY A 72 -9.50 -2.87 -11.27
CA GLY A 72 -9.43 -4.21 -10.71
C GLY A 72 -8.52 -5.18 -11.48
N LEU A 73 -7.87 -4.73 -12.56
CA LEU A 73 -6.86 -5.53 -13.25
C LEU A 73 -5.62 -5.70 -12.36
N SER A 74 -5.19 -6.94 -12.15
CA SER A 74 -3.94 -7.24 -11.43
C SER A 74 -2.72 -6.88 -12.29
N LEU A 75 -1.81 -6.07 -11.75
CA LEU A 75 -0.51 -5.78 -12.37
C LEU A 75 0.57 -6.73 -11.85
N LYS A 76 0.55 -6.97 -10.54
CA LYS A 76 1.50 -7.86 -9.88
C LYS A 76 0.87 -8.44 -8.62
N GLU A 77 1.05 -9.72 -8.40
CA GLU A 77 0.56 -10.39 -7.19
C GLU A 77 1.70 -10.93 -6.37
N ARG A 78 1.52 -10.88 -5.05
CA ARG A 78 2.33 -11.63 -4.09
C ARG A 78 3.84 -11.35 -4.20
N ILE A 79 4.21 -10.07 -4.24
CA ILE A 79 5.61 -9.64 -4.06
C ILE A 79 5.97 -9.90 -2.60
N GLU A 80 6.94 -10.77 -2.35
CA GLU A 80 7.40 -11.08 -1.01
C GLU A 80 8.27 -9.95 -0.47
N VAL A 81 7.91 -9.44 0.71
CA VAL A 81 8.63 -8.36 1.39
C VAL A 81 8.75 -8.65 2.89
N PRO A 82 9.90 -8.34 3.52
CA PRO A 82 10.07 -8.53 4.95
C PRO A 82 9.43 -7.40 5.75
N ASP A 83 8.75 -7.75 6.84
CA ASP A 83 8.42 -6.90 7.99
C ASP A 83 7.97 -5.46 7.68
N VAL A 84 6.97 -5.32 6.80
CA VAL A 84 6.48 -4.03 6.30
C VAL A 84 5.96 -3.15 7.43
N PHE A 85 6.46 -1.92 7.50
CA PHE A 85 5.93 -0.84 8.34
C PHE A 85 4.94 0.03 7.58
N THR A 86 5.24 0.39 6.32
CA THR A 86 4.32 1.15 5.47
C THR A 86 4.58 0.91 3.98
N VAL A 87 3.58 1.20 3.17
CA VAL A 87 3.67 1.27 1.71
C VAL A 87 3.09 2.60 1.24
N GLU A 88 3.80 3.31 0.37
CA GLU A 88 3.37 4.61 -0.13
C GLU A 88 3.78 4.83 -1.58
N TRP A 89 2.97 5.57 -2.33
CA TRP A 89 3.31 5.94 -3.69
C TRP A 89 4.09 7.25 -3.73
N THR A 90 5.15 7.24 -4.52
CA THR A 90 5.96 8.43 -4.81
C THR A 90 5.31 9.27 -5.92
N LYS A 91 5.70 10.54 -6.01
CA LYS A 91 5.39 11.46 -7.11
C LYS A 91 5.71 10.87 -8.49
N GLY A 92 6.75 10.03 -8.59
CA GLY A 92 7.17 9.35 -9.81
C GLY A 92 6.46 8.03 -10.09
N HIS A 93 5.33 7.75 -9.42
CA HIS A 93 4.54 6.51 -9.57
C HIS A 93 5.32 5.22 -9.27
N ARG A 94 6.32 5.33 -8.39
CA ARG A 94 7.04 4.19 -7.83
C ARG A 94 6.49 3.87 -6.44
N LEU A 95 6.37 2.60 -6.11
CA LEU A 95 5.89 2.14 -4.83
C LEU A 95 7.06 2.05 -3.86
N LEU A 96 7.03 2.87 -2.82
CA LEU A 96 7.96 2.81 -1.71
C LEU A 96 7.42 1.86 -0.64
N VAL A 97 8.26 0.93 -0.21
CA VAL A 97 7.99 0.02 0.90
C VAL A 97 9.06 0.25 1.95
N ILE A 98 8.65 0.51 3.19
CA ILE A 98 9.58 0.66 4.31
C ILE A 98 9.29 -0.42 5.32
N ASP A 99 10.33 -1.13 5.75
CA ASP A 99 10.25 -2.13 6.81
C ASP A 99 10.44 -1.49 8.20
N ARG A 100 10.17 -2.27 9.25
CA ARG A 100 10.31 -1.82 10.64
C ARG A 100 11.74 -1.46 11.05
N ARG A 101 12.75 -1.86 10.28
CA ARG A 101 14.17 -1.55 10.53
C ARG A 101 14.65 -0.36 9.71
N GLY A 102 13.81 0.27 8.90
CA GLY A 102 14.18 1.40 8.07
C GLY A 102 14.89 1.01 6.76
N ASN A 103 14.81 -0.25 6.33
CA ASN A 103 15.11 -0.59 4.94
C ASN A 103 13.98 -0.08 4.05
N SER A 104 14.37 0.54 2.94
CA SER A 104 13.48 1.11 1.95
C SER A 104 13.67 0.38 0.63
N PHE A 105 12.57 -0.09 0.07
CA PHE A 105 12.52 -0.78 -1.21
C PHE A 105 11.64 0.01 -2.16
N LEU A 106 12.18 0.34 -3.33
CA LEU A 106 11.47 1.10 -4.35
C LEU A 106 11.11 0.16 -5.50
N TYR A 107 9.82 -0.06 -5.70
CA TYR A 107 9.29 -0.87 -6.78
C TYR A 107 8.74 0.01 -7.90
N SER A 108 8.81 -0.49 -9.13
CA SER A 108 8.08 0.08 -10.26
C SER A 108 6.57 -0.06 -10.04
N SER A 109 5.77 0.65 -10.83
CA SER A 109 4.31 0.48 -10.86
C SER A 109 3.85 -0.93 -11.27
N LEU A 110 4.76 -1.73 -11.84
CA LEU A 110 4.54 -3.13 -12.22
C LEU A 110 5.10 -4.12 -11.19
N GLY A 111 5.63 -3.63 -10.06
CA GLY A 111 6.10 -4.47 -8.96
C GLY A 111 7.48 -5.07 -9.15
N GLU A 112 8.31 -4.48 -9.99
CA GLU A 112 9.73 -4.84 -10.13
C GLU A 112 10.57 -4.02 -9.16
N LEU A 113 11.51 -4.64 -8.45
CA LEU A 113 12.42 -3.90 -7.56
C LEU A 113 13.37 -3.05 -8.39
N VAL A 114 13.33 -1.73 -8.21
CA VAL A 114 14.16 -0.77 -8.95
C VAL A 114 15.40 -0.40 -8.17
N SER A 115 15.25 -0.09 -6.88
CA SER A 115 16.35 0.23 -6.00
C SER A 115 15.98 -0.07 -4.55
N ASN A 116 17.00 -0.13 -3.69
CA ASN A 116 16.83 -0.16 -2.26
C ASN A 116 17.86 0.74 -1.60
N PHE A 117 17.54 1.20 -0.41
CA PHE A 117 18.45 1.94 0.45
C PHE A 117 18.02 1.74 1.90
N HIS A 118 18.89 2.15 2.82
CA HIS A 118 18.63 2.01 4.24
C HIS A 118 19.03 3.30 4.95
N PHE A 119 18.20 3.74 5.90
CA PHE A 119 18.42 5.02 6.58
C PHE A 119 19.59 4.98 7.58
N SER A 120 19.70 3.94 8.40
CA SER A 120 20.82 3.78 9.33
C SER A 120 20.79 2.41 9.99
N SER A 121 21.93 1.71 10.02
CA SER A 121 22.07 0.39 10.66
C SER A 121 21.72 0.39 12.16
N ASN A 122 21.55 1.57 12.76
CA ASN A 122 21.20 1.73 14.15
C ASN A 122 19.68 1.84 14.40
N ILE A 123 18.83 1.87 13.36
CA ILE A 123 17.38 1.90 13.54
C ILE A 123 16.93 0.55 14.06
N ARG A 124 16.40 0.55 15.29
CA ARG A 124 15.81 -0.65 15.88
C ARG A 124 14.36 -0.75 15.45
N GLU A 125 13.56 0.28 15.65
CA GLU A 125 12.14 0.22 15.28
C GLU A 125 11.70 1.56 14.70
N VAL A 126 11.06 1.52 13.53
CA VAL A 126 10.41 2.69 12.92
C VAL A 126 9.12 3.01 13.69
N ARG A 127 8.92 4.29 14.01
CA ARG A 127 7.71 4.81 14.69
C ARG A 127 6.77 5.57 13.77
N ASP A 128 7.30 6.39 12.87
CA ASP A 128 6.48 7.11 11.88
C ASP A 128 7.26 7.31 10.58
N VAL A 129 6.53 7.43 9.49
CA VAL A 129 7.05 7.68 8.15
C VAL A 129 6.22 8.73 7.47
N ARG A 130 6.88 9.72 6.85
CA ARG A 130 6.23 10.72 6.00
C ARG A 130 6.90 10.77 4.64
N VAL A 131 6.13 10.42 3.61
CA VAL A 131 6.51 10.69 2.22
C VAL A 131 6.03 12.09 1.86
N PHE A 132 6.90 12.88 1.24
CA PHE A 132 6.60 14.24 0.84
C PHE A 132 7.12 14.52 -0.57
N THR A 133 6.51 15.47 -1.26
CA THR A 133 6.93 15.87 -2.60
C THR A 133 8.07 16.87 -2.54
N THR A 134 9.07 16.70 -3.41
CA THR A 134 10.09 17.72 -3.69
C THR A 134 9.91 18.25 -5.12
N THR A 135 10.71 19.27 -5.48
CA THR A 135 10.65 19.89 -6.81
C THR A 135 10.84 18.84 -7.92
N HIS A 136 11.79 17.92 -7.75
CA HIS A 136 12.18 16.96 -8.77
C HIS A 136 11.82 15.51 -8.44
N ASP A 137 11.48 15.17 -7.19
CA ASP A 137 11.20 13.79 -6.78
C ASP A 137 10.21 13.72 -5.58
N SER A 138 10.24 12.61 -4.84
CA SER A 138 9.69 12.45 -3.50
C SER A 138 10.81 12.30 -2.49
N GLY A 139 10.67 12.96 -1.35
CA GLY A 139 11.47 12.72 -0.17
C GLY A 139 10.72 11.86 0.83
N VAL A 140 11.46 11.32 1.80
CA VAL A 140 10.92 10.47 2.86
C VAL A 140 11.61 10.83 4.16
N ALA A 141 10.81 11.07 5.20
CA ALA A 141 11.26 11.23 6.56
C ALA A 141 10.82 10.02 7.40
N VAL A 142 11.74 9.51 8.22
CA VAL A 142 11.55 8.39 9.14
C VAL A 142 11.86 8.87 10.56
N LEU A 143 10.96 8.59 11.49
CA LEU A 143 11.15 8.75 12.92
C LEU A 143 11.33 7.36 13.54
N ASP A 144 12.38 7.16 14.32
CA ASP A 144 12.61 5.89 15.01
C ASP A 144 12.16 5.89 16.48
N ASP A 145 12.37 4.76 17.16
CA ASP A 145 12.05 4.56 18.56
C ASP A 145 12.91 5.37 19.55
N GLN A 146 14.05 5.88 19.07
CA GLN A 146 14.95 6.77 19.80
C GLN A 146 14.66 8.26 19.52
N MET A 147 13.56 8.57 18.83
CA MET A 147 13.18 9.93 18.42
C MET A 147 14.20 10.60 17.51
N ARG A 148 14.98 9.81 16.77
CA ARG A 148 15.90 10.29 15.73
C ARG A 148 15.14 10.41 14.43
N VAL A 149 15.39 11.50 13.71
CA VAL A 149 14.77 11.78 12.42
C VAL A 149 15.78 11.55 11.32
N PHE A 150 15.45 10.68 10.38
CA PHE A 150 16.25 10.40 9.18
C PHE A 150 15.48 10.83 7.96
N ILE A 151 16.12 11.51 7.01
CA ILE A 151 15.42 12.04 5.85
C ILE A 151 16.25 11.83 4.59
N VAL A 152 15.56 11.56 3.49
CA VAL A 152 16.07 11.63 2.11
C VAL A 152 15.20 12.61 1.33
N ASN A 153 15.80 13.43 0.47
CA ASN A 153 15.06 14.40 -0.36
C ASN A 153 14.65 13.85 -1.73
N SER A 154 15.26 12.73 -2.12
CA SER A 154 15.07 12.02 -3.38
C SER A 154 15.16 10.54 -3.09
N VAL A 155 14.11 9.77 -3.41
CA VAL A 155 14.12 8.31 -3.30
C VAL A 155 14.84 7.65 -4.46
N ASN A 156 14.98 8.35 -5.59
CA ASN A 156 15.75 7.86 -6.74
C ASN A 156 17.27 8.08 -6.54
N GLU A 157 17.65 9.12 -5.80
CA GLU A 157 19.04 9.46 -5.46
C GLU A 157 19.17 9.66 -3.94
N PRO A 158 19.10 8.57 -3.15
CA PRO A 158 18.99 8.67 -1.70
C PRO A 158 20.31 9.13 -1.06
N ILE A 159 20.29 10.35 -0.54
CA ILE A 159 21.31 10.88 0.38
C ILE A 159 20.66 11.06 1.73
N VAL A 160 21.02 10.21 2.69
CA VAL A 160 20.43 10.22 4.03
C VAL A 160 21.08 11.29 4.89
N TRP A 161 20.26 12.13 5.49
CA TRP A 161 20.65 13.06 6.55
C TRP A 161 19.87 12.73 7.82
N SER A 162 20.48 13.03 8.96
CA SER A 162 19.91 12.67 10.27
C SER A 162 19.95 13.85 11.21
N MET A 163 18.90 13.95 12.03
CA MET A 163 18.78 14.93 13.11
C MET A 163 18.53 14.16 14.40
N HIS A 164 19.31 14.51 15.41
CA HIS A 164 19.29 13.87 16.71
C HIS A 164 19.10 14.96 17.76
N ASN A 165 18.22 14.71 18.73
CA ASN A 165 18.18 15.57 19.91
C ASN A 165 19.45 15.35 20.74
N ARG A 166 19.99 16.42 21.34
CA ARG A 166 21.17 16.33 22.21
C ARG A 166 20.82 15.80 23.59
#